data_AF-A0A7C7H6X3-F1
#
_entry.id   AF-A0A7C7H6X3-F1
#
_cell.length_a   1.000
_cell.length_b   1.000
_cell.length_c   1.000
_cell.angle_alpha   90.00
_cell.angle_beta   90.00
_cell.angle_gamma   90.00
#
_symmetry.space_group_name_H-M   'P 1'
#
loop_
_entity.id
_entity.type
_entity.pdbx_description
1 polymer ?
#
loop_
_entity_poly.entity_id
_entity_poly.type
_entity_poly.pdbx_seq_one_letter_code
_entity_poly.pdbx_strand_id
1 'polypeptide(L)'
;MKRSSIIFVAVCALFGACSDAELTSEKRVVVFGVDGLDPEMLQERIDAGMMPNFAKAIAGGSNLQSLQTSWPPQSPVAWSNFISGVNPGKHGLYDFIHVNRDDYGIKSSMVETDEVGMQMTLFGYDVPLTGGDSRSTRKYPAFWEVMSEQGVPVYVHRMPASYPLTESKAVVFPDMGTPDLVGALSGVAYLFTEDEDQNARVSDSYRVERIKMKRRNKNLWKSSSRIYGPADTMINVDALLAEQHAAEDAGDFAAANKVAKKIEREQEVFMPISLMVDNTGDAPVLAVDIDGAYATAELGEWSNWVPIEFAMLGGMVPVPGYTRFRFVSAEPFEAYAVPVQFDPWAPVSPISTPDEAAGELADAIGPYFTQGFADA
;
A
#
# COMPACT_ATOMS: atom_id res chain seq x y z
N MET A 1 26.34 -33.43 45.75
CA MET A 1 26.00 -33.91 44.39
C MET A 1 25.48 -32.73 43.59
N LYS A 2 26.13 -32.47 42.45
CA LYS A 2 25.84 -31.37 41.51
C LYS A 2 24.62 -31.70 40.65
N ARG A 3 23.83 -30.69 40.30
CA ARG A 3 23.07 -30.45 39.03
C ARG A 3 22.23 -29.19 39.25
N SER A 4 22.76 -28.02 38.90
CA SER A 4 22.60 -27.34 37.61
C SER A 4 21.27 -26.58 37.50
N SER A 5 21.27 -25.35 37.98
CA SER A 5 20.34 -24.30 37.59
C SER A 5 20.96 -23.59 36.37
N ILE A 6 20.42 -23.85 35.19
CA ILE A 6 20.65 -23.06 33.97
C ILE A 6 19.26 -22.67 33.49
N ILE A 7 19.14 -21.45 32.96
CA ILE A 7 17.97 -20.80 32.33
C ILE A 7 17.42 -19.66 33.21
N PHE A 8 17.92 -18.43 32.99
CA PHE A 8 17.17 -17.29 32.43
C PHE A 8 18.01 -15.98 32.55
N VAL A 9 19.02 -15.78 31.70
CA VAL A 9 19.68 -14.46 31.50
C VAL A 9 19.97 -14.23 30.01
N ALA A 10 19.03 -14.59 29.13
CA ALA A 10 19.16 -14.41 27.69
C ALA A 10 18.13 -13.41 27.14
N VAL A 11 17.95 -12.25 27.80
CA VAL A 11 17.05 -11.18 27.32
C VAL A 11 17.71 -9.78 27.27
N CYS A 12 19.01 -9.64 27.56
CA CYS A 12 19.69 -8.33 27.44
C CYS A 12 20.86 -8.29 26.44
N ALA A 13 21.00 -9.30 25.57
CA ALA A 13 22.12 -9.39 24.63
C ALA A 13 21.72 -9.19 23.15
N LEU A 14 20.57 -8.57 22.86
CA LEU A 14 20.15 -8.18 21.51
C LEU A 14 20.29 -6.67 21.21
N PHE A 15 20.85 -5.89 22.14
CA PHE A 15 21.26 -4.49 21.90
C PHE A 15 22.77 -4.34 21.60
N GLY A 16 23.47 -5.43 21.32
CA GLY A 16 24.92 -5.47 21.12
C GLY A 16 25.40 -5.50 19.67
N ALA A 17 24.53 -5.22 18.71
CA ALA A 17 24.89 -5.08 17.29
C ALA A 17 24.47 -3.71 16.74
N CYS A 18 24.36 -2.69 17.60
CA CYS A 18 24.54 -1.32 17.14
C CYS A 18 25.99 -1.23 16.69
N SER A 19 26.21 -1.00 15.39
CA SER A 19 27.51 -0.66 14.88
C SER A 19 28.12 0.44 15.76
N ASP A 20 29.42 0.33 16.00
CA ASP A 20 30.27 1.43 16.49
C ASP A 20 30.34 2.54 15.41
N ALA A 21 29.19 3.04 14.96
CA ALA A 21 29.10 4.28 14.23
C ALA A 21 29.43 5.37 15.23
N GLU A 22 30.67 5.86 15.22
CA GLU A 22 31.04 7.08 15.92
C GLU A 22 29.96 8.14 15.66
N LEU A 23 29.38 8.68 16.74
CA LEU A 23 28.42 9.76 16.64
C LEU A 23 29.08 10.90 15.88
N THR A 24 28.64 11.13 14.64
CA THR A 24 29.23 12.15 13.78
C THR A 24 29.08 13.52 14.45
N SER A 25 30.13 14.33 14.42
CA SER A 25 30.11 15.71 14.94
C SER A 25 29.30 16.67 14.05
N GLU A 26 28.78 16.16 12.92
CA GLU A 26 27.97 16.90 11.98
C GLU A 26 26.58 17.19 12.55
N LYS A 27 26.09 18.41 12.31
CA LYS A 27 24.74 18.80 12.70
C LYS A 27 23.72 18.03 11.86
N ARG A 28 22.90 17.22 12.52
CA ARG A 28 21.79 16.50 11.89
C ARG A 28 20.50 17.30 12.02
N VAL A 29 19.65 17.22 11.00
CA VAL A 29 18.29 17.78 11.01
C VAL A 29 17.31 16.62 10.92
N VAL A 30 16.31 16.60 11.81
CA VAL A 30 15.19 15.67 11.75
C VAL A 30 13.94 16.48 11.46
N VAL A 31 13.21 16.09 10.42
CA VAL A 31 11.90 16.65 10.10
C VAL A 31 10.86 15.58 10.38
N PHE A 32 9.89 15.89 11.22
CA PHE A 32 8.77 15.01 11.52
C PHE A 32 7.49 15.65 10.97
N GLY A 33 6.91 15.02 9.95
CA GLY A 33 5.69 15.46 9.31
C GLY A 33 4.46 14.75 9.88
N VAL A 34 3.38 15.49 10.12
CA VAL A 34 2.08 14.95 10.53
C VAL A 34 1.02 15.56 9.62
N ASP A 35 0.30 14.72 8.89
CA ASP A 35 -0.80 15.19 8.02
C ASP A 35 -1.93 15.79 8.88
N GLY A 36 -2.53 16.88 8.39
CA GLY A 36 -3.65 17.55 9.05
C GLY A 36 -3.36 18.15 10.44
N LEU A 37 -2.09 18.33 10.83
CA LEU A 37 -1.75 18.92 12.13
C LEU A 37 -1.98 20.44 12.14
N ASP A 38 -3.22 20.83 12.41
CA ASP A 38 -3.60 22.23 12.53
C ASP A 38 -3.00 22.89 13.79
N PRO A 39 -2.36 24.08 13.69
CA PRO A 39 -1.69 24.73 14.81
C PRO A 39 -2.65 25.23 15.90
N GLU A 40 -3.89 25.61 15.56
CA GLU A 40 -4.90 26.05 16.53
C GLU A 40 -5.42 24.85 17.32
N MET A 41 -5.76 23.75 16.64
CA MET A 41 -6.18 22.51 17.29
C MET A 41 -5.06 21.91 18.16
N LEU A 42 -3.80 22.00 17.71
CA LEU A 42 -2.65 21.57 18.50
C LEU A 42 -2.53 22.39 19.78
N GLN A 43 -2.65 23.71 19.69
CA GLN A 43 -2.59 24.59 20.86
C GLN A 43 -3.71 24.28 21.85
N GLU A 44 -4.95 24.12 21.39
CA GLU A 44 -6.11 23.75 22.23
C GLU A 44 -5.83 22.43 23.00
N ARG A 45 -5.29 21.42 22.31
CA ARG A 45 -4.97 20.11 22.92
C ARG A 45 -3.78 20.17 23.87
N ILE A 46 -2.82 21.07 23.64
CA ILE A 46 -1.73 21.36 24.59
C ILE A 46 -2.31 21.97 25.86
N ASP A 47 -3.18 22.98 25.73
CA ASP A 47 -3.79 23.68 26.86
C ASP A 47 -4.70 22.75 27.68
N ALA A 48 -5.35 21.79 27.02
CA ALA A 48 -6.13 20.72 27.65
C ALA A 48 -5.26 19.62 28.32
N GLY A 49 -3.93 19.69 28.22
CA GLY A 49 -3.01 18.71 28.81
C GLY A 49 -2.92 17.38 28.05
N MET A 50 -3.45 17.30 26.82
CA MET A 50 -3.48 16.06 26.03
C MET A 50 -2.19 15.82 25.23
N MET A 51 -1.35 16.86 25.06
CA MET A 51 -0.16 16.83 24.21
C MET A 51 1.14 17.12 25.01
N PRO A 52 1.51 16.27 26.00
CA PRO A 52 2.57 16.55 26.95
C PRO A 52 3.96 16.69 26.31
N ASN A 53 4.23 15.99 25.22
CA ASN A 53 5.52 16.07 24.51
C ASN A 53 5.69 17.41 23.79
N PHE A 54 4.64 17.92 23.15
CA PHE A 54 4.66 19.25 22.52
C PHE A 54 4.78 20.35 23.58
N ALA A 55 4.03 20.25 24.69
CA ALA A 55 4.13 21.18 25.80
C ALA A 55 5.58 21.25 26.35
N LYS A 56 6.22 20.08 26.52
CA LYS A 56 7.62 20.00 26.96
C LYS A 56 8.59 20.62 25.96
N ALA A 57 8.40 20.40 24.66
CA ALA A 57 9.25 20.98 23.62
C ALA A 57 9.18 22.53 23.63
N ILE A 58 7.96 23.07 23.74
CA ILE A 58 7.73 24.52 23.82
C ILE A 58 8.38 25.11 25.08
N ALA A 59 8.18 24.46 26.24
CA ALA A 59 8.83 24.87 27.48
C ALA A 59 10.37 24.81 27.42
N GLY A 60 10.92 23.93 26.57
CA GLY A 60 12.34 23.81 26.28
C GLY A 60 12.89 24.86 25.29
N GLY A 61 12.07 25.79 24.82
CA GLY A 61 12.46 26.88 23.92
C GLY A 61 12.15 26.64 22.44
N SER A 62 11.38 25.60 22.10
CA SER A 62 10.81 25.49 20.74
C SER A 62 9.64 26.45 20.58
N ASN A 63 9.49 27.03 19.38
CA ASN A 63 8.39 27.90 19.07
C ASN A 63 7.37 27.17 18.20
N LEU A 64 6.12 27.10 18.64
CA LEU A 64 5.01 26.77 17.75
C LEU A 64 4.79 27.97 16.81
N GLN A 65 4.76 27.72 15.51
CA GLN A 65 4.56 28.75 14.49
C GLN A 65 3.37 28.35 13.63
N SER A 66 2.50 29.32 13.32
CA SER A 66 1.45 29.12 12.33
C SER A 66 2.08 29.18 10.94
N LEU A 67 1.97 28.08 10.20
CA LEU A 67 2.44 27.97 8.82
C LEU A 67 1.24 28.02 7.88
N GLN A 68 1.33 28.87 6.85
CA GLN A 68 0.32 28.89 5.81
C GLN A 68 0.38 27.59 5.00
N THR A 69 -0.77 26.95 4.77
CA THR A 69 -0.90 25.76 3.93
C THR A 69 -0.84 26.10 2.43
N SER A 70 -0.80 25.07 1.58
CA SER A 70 -0.86 25.20 0.13
C SER A 70 -2.22 25.72 -0.34
N TRP A 71 -2.27 26.22 -1.59
CA TRP A 71 -3.51 26.51 -2.28
C TRP A 71 -3.54 25.73 -3.60
N PRO A 72 -4.41 24.70 -3.74
CA PRO A 72 -5.41 24.23 -2.77
C PRO A 72 -4.82 23.47 -1.57
N PRO A 73 -5.53 23.41 -0.41
CA PRO A 73 -5.06 22.78 0.82
C PRO A 73 -5.29 21.25 0.82
N GLN A 74 -4.84 20.58 -0.24
CA GLN A 74 -4.92 19.11 -0.40
C GLN A 74 -3.58 18.49 -0.02
N SER A 75 -3.57 17.31 0.63
CA SER A 75 -2.34 16.60 1.00
C SER A 75 -1.31 16.46 -0.14
N PRO A 76 -1.65 15.94 -1.35
CA PRO A 76 -0.66 15.84 -2.45
C PRO A 76 -0.03 17.17 -2.83
N VAL A 77 -0.77 18.26 -2.68
CA VAL A 77 -0.31 19.62 -3.00
C VAL A 77 0.56 20.18 -1.89
N ALA A 78 0.15 20.05 -0.63
CA ALA A 78 0.90 20.52 0.53
C ALA A 78 2.23 19.78 0.68
N TRP A 79 2.23 18.45 0.54
CA TRP A 79 3.44 17.66 0.56
C TRP A 79 4.35 17.97 -0.63
N SER A 80 3.80 18.18 -1.83
CA SER A 80 4.58 18.63 -2.98
C SER A 80 5.23 20.00 -2.75
N ASN A 81 4.53 20.97 -2.15
CA ASN A 81 5.11 22.24 -1.75
C ASN A 81 6.28 22.05 -0.78
N PHE A 82 6.09 21.20 0.24
CA PHE A 82 7.10 20.91 1.25
C PHE A 82 8.37 20.30 0.62
N ILE A 83 8.22 19.25 -0.18
CA ILE A 83 9.38 18.53 -0.73
C ILE A 83 10.12 19.35 -1.79
N SER A 84 9.42 20.19 -2.56
CA SER A 84 9.99 20.92 -3.69
C SER A 84 10.38 22.37 -3.37
N GLY A 85 9.87 22.93 -2.27
CA GLY A 85 10.07 24.34 -1.91
C GLY A 85 9.40 25.33 -2.86
N VAL A 86 8.54 24.88 -3.77
CA VAL A 86 7.85 25.72 -4.76
C VAL A 86 6.33 25.55 -4.67
N ASN A 87 5.59 26.46 -5.28
CA ASN A 87 4.12 26.42 -5.29
C ASN A 87 3.55 25.47 -6.39
N PRO A 88 2.24 25.18 -6.38
CA PRO A 88 1.60 24.26 -7.32
C PRO A 88 1.78 24.59 -8.79
N GLY A 89 1.86 25.89 -9.13
CA GLY A 89 2.13 26.33 -10.50
C GLY A 89 3.50 25.93 -11.03
N LYS A 90 4.46 25.61 -10.14
CA LYS A 90 5.80 25.12 -10.51
C LYS A 90 5.91 23.60 -10.47
N HIS A 91 5.51 22.96 -9.37
CA HIS A 91 5.66 21.50 -9.24
C HIS A 91 4.57 20.73 -10.02
N GLY A 92 3.44 21.36 -10.35
CA GLY A 92 2.46 20.83 -11.29
C GLY A 92 1.41 19.87 -10.71
N LEU A 93 1.34 19.71 -9.38
CA LEU A 93 0.31 18.91 -8.70
C LEU A 93 -0.73 19.85 -8.11
N TYR A 94 -1.99 19.66 -8.48
CA TYR A 94 -3.09 20.55 -8.07
C TYR A 94 -4.19 19.85 -7.28
N ASP A 95 -4.23 18.52 -7.29
CA ASP A 95 -5.18 17.69 -6.55
C ASP A 95 -4.65 16.25 -6.48
N PHE A 96 -5.48 15.30 -6.06
CA PHE A 96 -5.27 13.85 -6.28
C PHE A 96 -5.49 13.43 -7.73
N ILE A 97 -6.32 14.18 -8.46
CA ILE A 97 -6.69 13.92 -9.85
C ILE A 97 -6.53 15.16 -10.74
N HIS A 98 -6.21 14.94 -12.01
CA HIS A 98 -6.25 15.93 -13.06
C HIS A 98 -7.34 15.60 -14.08
N VAL A 99 -7.89 16.64 -14.70
CA VAL A 99 -8.74 16.46 -15.88
C VAL A 99 -7.83 16.22 -17.08
N ASN A 100 -8.06 15.12 -17.78
CA ASN A 100 -7.48 14.90 -19.09
C ASN A 100 -8.04 15.93 -20.07
N ARG A 101 -7.18 16.73 -20.70
CA ARG A 101 -7.65 17.82 -21.58
C ARG A 101 -8.09 17.32 -22.96
N ASP A 102 -7.77 16.09 -23.31
CA ASP A 102 -8.10 15.52 -24.62
C ASP A 102 -9.54 14.97 -24.65
N ASP A 103 -9.99 14.36 -23.55
CA ASP A 103 -11.28 13.67 -23.45
C ASP A 103 -12.12 14.08 -22.22
N TYR A 104 -11.63 15.01 -21.39
CA TYR A 104 -12.24 15.42 -20.11
C TYR A 104 -12.37 14.30 -19.06
N GLY A 105 -11.66 13.18 -19.25
CA GLY A 105 -11.57 12.08 -18.29
C GLY A 105 -10.72 12.41 -17.06
N ILE A 106 -10.59 11.44 -16.16
CA ILE A 106 -9.81 11.54 -14.92
C ILE A 106 -8.42 10.94 -15.16
N LYS A 107 -7.37 11.69 -14.80
CA LYS A 107 -5.97 11.25 -14.76
C LYS A 107 -5.44 11.35 -13.33
N SER A 108 -4.54 10.47 -12.93
CA SER A 108 -3.84 10.63 -11.65
C SER A 108 -3.01 11.91 -11.66
N SER A 109 -2.97 12.62 -10.53
CA SER A 109 -2.12 13.79 -10.38
C SER A 109 -0.69 13.47 -10.02
N MET A 110 -0.37 12.23 -9.61
CA MET A 110 0.97 11.86 -9.09
C MET A 110 1.74 10.95 -10.06
N VAL A 111 1.02 10.14 -10.83
CA VAL A 111 1.58 9.12 -11.71
C VAL A 111 1.04 9.29 -13.11
N GLU A 112 1.91 9.17 -14.10
CA GLU A 112 1.55 9.04 -15.51
C GLU A 112 2.21 7.79 -16.07
N THR A 113 1.48 7.02 -16.88
CA THR A 113 2.01 5.83 -17.54
C THR A 113 2.21 6.16 -19.01
N ASP A 114 3.43 5.93 -19.52
CA ASP A 114 3.74 6.15 -20.92
C ASP A 114 2.98 5.15 -21.80
N GLU A 115 2.56 5.57 -23.00
CA GLU A 115 1.86 4.69 -23.94
C GLU A 115 2.72 3.46 -24.27
N VAL A 116 2.07 2.30 -24.38
CA VAL A 116 2.76 1.10 -24.86
C VAL A 116 3.06 1.28 -26.35
N GLY A 117 4.34 1.19 -26.71
CA GLY A 117 4.81 1.33 -28.08
C GLY A 117 4.72 0.00 -28.84
N MET A 118 5.87 -0.63 -29.10
CA MET A 118 5.91 -1.94 -29.76
C MET A 118 5.39 -3.03 -28.82
N GLN A 119 4.52 -3.89 -29.34
CA GLN A 119 4.04 -5.09 -28.67
C GLN A 119 4.29 -6.32 -29.55
N MET A 120 4.43 -7.48 -28.92
CA MET A 120 4.49 -8.76 -29.62
C MET A 120 3.46 -9.71 -29.05
N THR A 121 2.57 -10.21 -29.91
CA THR A 121 1.61 -11.26 -29.55
C THR A 121 2.27 -12.63 -29.61
N LEU A 122 2.35 -13.32 -28.48
CA LEU A 122 2.92 -14.65 -28.39
C LEU A 122 2.09 -15.52 -27.44
N PHE A 123 1.67 -16.71 -27.91
CA PHE A 123 0.87 -17.68 -27.16
C PHE A 123 -0.42 -17.13 -26.52
N GLY A 124 -1.06 -16.14 -27.16
CA GLY A 124 -2.27 -15.51 -26.65
C GLY A 124 -2.01 -14.37 -25.65
N TYR A 125 -0.77 -13.88 -25.56
CA TYR A 125 -0.40 -12.74 -24.73
C TYR A 125 0.23 -11.63 -25.56
N ASP A 126 -0.12 -10.37 -25.26
CA ASP A 126 0.49 -9.17 -25.80
C ASP A 126 1.56 -8.67 -24.83
N VAL A 127 2.82 -8.92 -25.18
CA VAL A 127 3.96 -8.51 -24.35
C VAL A 127 4.47 -7.15 -24.84
N PRO A 128 4.47 -6.12 -23.97
CA PRO A 128 5.06 -4.83 -24.31
C PRO A 128 6.58 -4.97 -24.45
N LEU A 129 7.13 -4.50 -25.58
CA LEU A 129 8.57 -4.44 -25.83
C LEU A 129 9.16 -3.06 -25.47
N THR A 130 8.33 -2.02 -25.49
CA THR A 130 8.72 -0.63 -25.18
C THR A 130 7.52 0.15 -24.62
N GLY A 131 7.77 1.07 -23.69
CA GLY A 131 6.72 1.89 -23.08
C GLY A 131 5.97 1.17 -21.96
N GLY A 132 4.93 1.79 -21.41
CA GLY A 132 4.22 1.30 -20.22
C GLY A 132 4.92 1.65 -18.89
N ASP A 133 6.03 2.38 -18.94
CA ASP A 133 6.74 2.85 -17.75
C ASP A 133 5.91 3.90 -17.01
N SER A 134 5.95 3.86 -15.69
CA SER A 134 5.30 4.87 -14.85
C SER A 134 6.30 5.96 -14.46
N ARG A 135 5.89 7.23 -14.61
CA ARG A 135 6.68 8.40 -14.24
C ARG A 135 5.94 9.29 -13.26
N SER A 136 6.71 10.02 -12.44
CA SER A 136 6.14 11.06 -11.60
C SER A 136 5.70 12.25 -12.46
N THR A 137 4.52 12.77 -12.18
CA THR A 137 4.00 14.00 -12.80
C THR A 137 4.63 15.27 -12.20
N ARG A 138 5.36 15.14 -11.08
CA ARG A 138 5.99 16.27 -10.39
C ARG A 138 7.10 16.85 -11.25
N LYS A 139 7.02 18.15 -11.53
CA LYS A 139 7.91 18.87 -12.47
C LYS A 139 9.08 19.60 -11.83
N TYR A 140 9.23 19.50 -10.50
CA TYR A 140 10.28 20.20 -9.76
C TYR A 140 10.95 19.24 -8.78
N PRO A 141 12.29 19.21 -8.69
CA PRO A 141 12.99 18.23 -7.87
C PRO A 141 12.71 18.39 -6.38
N ALA A 142 12.79 17.29 -5.65
CA ALA A 142 12.63 17.30 -4.20
C ALA A 142 13.96 17.69 -3.54
N PHE A 143 13.90 18.20 -2.30
CA PHE A 143 15.11 18.64 -1.62
C PHE A 143 16.12 17.51 -1.44
N TRP A 144 15.68 16.25 -1.27
CA TRP A 144 16.58 15.10 -1.13
C TRP A 144 17.30 14.76 -2.43
N GLU A 145 16.67 14.96 -3.59
CA GLU A 145 17.31 14.79 -4.90
C GLU A 145 18.49 15.77 -4.99
N VAL A 146 18.24 17.06 -4.75
CA VAL A 146 19.27 18.11 -4.80
C VAL A 146 20.35 17.91 -3.75
N MET A 147 19.99 17.59 -2.50
CA MET A 147 20.94 17.44 -1.40
C MET A 147 21.83 16.20 -1.58
N SER A 148 21.26 15.09 -2.02
CA SER A 148 22.00 13.84 -2.21
C SER A 148 22.97 13.93 -3.39
N GLU A 149 22.63 14.67 -4.44
CA GLU A 149 23.56 15.00 -5.53
C GLU A 149 24.81 15.75 -5.03
N GLN A 150 24.64 16.62 -4.05
CA GLN A 150 25.74 17.37 -3.39
C GLN A 150 26.46 16.57 -2.31
N GLY A 151 26.14 15.28 -2.15
CA GLY A 151 26.79 14.39 -1.19
C GLY A 151 26.32 14.56 0.26
N VAL A 152 25.20 15.25 0.50
CA VAL A 152 24.59 15.29 1.82
C VAL A 152 23.75 14.03 2.02
N PRO A 153 24.01 13.21 3.05
CA PRO A 153 23.19 12.04 3.34
C PRO A 153 21.77 12.45 3.72
N VAL A 154 20.77 11.88 3.04
CA VAL A 154 19.35 12.12 3.33
C VAL A 154 18.61 10.79 3.38
N TYR A 155 17.80 10.63 4.42
CA TYR A 155 16.92 9.49 4.63
C TYR A 155 15.49 10.03 4.73
N VAL A 156 14.60 9.48 3.89
CA VAL A 156 13.21 9.91 3.76
C VAL A 156 12.34 8.67 3.93
N HIS A 157 11.49 8.69 4.97
CA HIS A 157 10.58 7.59 5.25
C HIS A 157 9.15 8.06 5.10
N ARG A 158 8.34 7.26 4.41
CA ARG A 158 6.92 7.48 4.19
C ARG A 158 6.60 8.88 3.68
N MET A 159 7.14 9.25 2.52
CA MET A 159 6.90 10.56 1.92
C MET A 159 5.74 10.54 0.92
N PRO A 160 4.69 11.35 1.14
CA PRO A 160 3.62 11.52 0.17
C PRO A 160 4.11 12.11 -1.17
N ALA A 161 3.46 11.73 -2.27
CA ALA A 161 3.73 12.26 -3.62
C ALA A 161 5.18 12.04 -4.12
N SER A 162 5.86 11.01 -3.61
CA SER A 162 7.19 10.60 -4.08
C SER A 162 7.18 9.35 -4.96
N TYR A 163 6.02 8.76 -5.25
CA TYR A 163 5.86 7.66 -6.20
C TYR A 163 5.37 8.16 -7.57
N PRO A 164 5.87 7.61 -8.70
CA PRO A 164 7.02 6.72 -8.80
C PRO A 164 8.29 7.42 -8.35
N LEU A 165 9.21 6.63 -7.80
CA LEU A 165 10.47 7.16 -7.27
C LEU A 165 11.35 7.68 -8.40
N THR A 166 11.94 8.86 -8.16
CA THR A 166 12.98 9.42 -9.01
C THR A 166 14.34 8.94 -8.52
N GLU A 167 15.25 8.64 -9.44
CA GLU A 167 16.62 8.26 -9.11
C GLU A 167 17.27 9.33 -8.22
N SER A 168 17.84 8.92 -7.10
CA SER A 168 18.59 9.81 -6.21
C SER A 168 19.60 9.01 -5.40
N LYS A 169 20.58 9.70 -4.78
CA LYS A 169 21.51 9.06 -3.83
C LYS A 169 20.97 9.05 -2.40
N ALA A 170 19.76 9.60 -2.18
CA ALA A 170 19.08 9.55 -0.90
C ALA A 170 18.45 8.17 -0.71
N VAL A 171 18.24 7.78 0.55
CA VAL A 171 17.40 6.64 0.86
C VAL A 171 15.96 7.12 0.98
N VAL A 172 15.06 6.71 0.09
CA VAL A 172 13.66 7.19 0.08
C VAL A 172 12.70 6.01 0.03
N PHE A 173 11.72 6.03 0.93
CA PHE A 173 10.56 5.15 0.92
C PHE A 173 9.30 6.00 0.65
N PRO A 174 8.51 5.69 -0.38
CA PRO A 174 7.33 6.47 -0.73
C PRO A 174 6.16 6.15 0.22
N ASP A 175 5.09 6.93 0.14
CA ASP A 175 3.86 6.76 0.92
C ASP A 175 2.62 7.04 0.07
N MET A 176 1.78 8.01 0.44
CA MET A 176 0.57 8.35 -0.31
C MET A 176 0.88 8.56 -1.80
N GLY A 177 0.18 7.78 -2.65
CA GLY A 177 0.39 7.73 -4.10
C GLY A 177 1.16 6.51 -4.58
N THR A 178 1.78 5.74 -3.69
CA THR A 178 2.25 4.39 -4.01
C THR A 178 1.04 3.45 -4.13
N PRO A 179 0.90 2.72 -5.24
CA PRO A 179 -0.19 1.76 -5.39
C PRO A 179 0.00 0.53 -4.49
N ASP A 180 -1.08 -0.19 -4.25
CA ASP A 180 -0.99 -1.60 -3.83
C ASP A 180 -0.59 -2.50 -5.01
N LEU A 181 -0.46 -3.81 -4.75
CA LEU A 181 -0.06 -4.78 -5.77
C LEU A 181 -1.06 -4.90 -6.93
N VAL A 182 -2.32 -4.46 -6.75
CA VAL A 182 -3.32 -4.46 -7.82
C VAL A 182 -3.36 -3.13 -8.61
N GLY A 183 -2.52 -2.16 -8.24
CA GLY A 183 -2.40 -0.87 -8.91
C GLY A 183 -3.26 0.25 -8.30
N ALA A 184 -3.97 0.00 -7.20
CA ALA A 184 -4.85 0.99 -6.59
C ALA A 184 -4.07 1.97 -5.71
N LEU A 185 -4.15 3.27 -6.01
CA LEU A 185 -3.40 4.33 -5.30
C LEU A 185 -3.82 4.53 -3.83
N SER A 186 -5.02 4.06 -3.45
CA SER A 186 -5.53 4.07 -2.07
C SER A 186 -5.49 2.68 -1.43
N GLY A 187 -5.10 1.65 -2.20
CA GLY A 187 -5.18 0.25 -1.84
C GLY A 187 -6.61 -0.30 -1.81
N VAL A 188 -6.80 -1.57 -2.18
CA VAL A 188 -8.09 -2.27 -2.11
C VAL A 188 -8.14 -3.17 -0.87
N ALA A 189 -8.79 -2.67 0.18
CA ALA A 189 -8.97 -3.43 1.42
C ALA A 189 -10.11 -4.46 1.31
N TYR A 190 -10.09 -5.51 2.12
CA TYR A 190 -11.15 -6.52 2.15
C TYR A 190 -11.86 -6.52 3.49
N LEU A 191 -13.19 -6.58 3.46
CA LEU A 191 -14.02 -6.98 4.58
C LEU A 191 -14.70 -8.29 4.25
N PHE A 192 -14.35 -9.36 4.97
CA PHE A 192 -15.06 -10.63 4.93
C PHE A 192 -16.08 -10.65 6.07
N THR A 193 -17.38 -10.67 5.75
CA THR A 193 -18.44 -10.54 6.76
C THR A 193 -19.59 -11.52 6.54
N GLU A 194 -20.20 -11.96 7.63
CA GLU A 194 -21.50 -12.64 7.66
C GLU A 194 -22.68 -11.68 7.86
N ASP A 195 -22.43 -10.39 8.07
CA ASP A 195 -23.47 -9.38 8.22
C ASP A 195 -24.27 -9.24 6.91
N GLU A 196 -25.58 -9.54 6.98
CA GLU A 196 -26.48 -9.47 5.84
C GLU A 196 -26.83 -8.02 5.48
N ASP A 197 -26.73 -7.09 6.44
CA ASP A 197 -26.97 -5.65 6.23
C ASP A 197 -25.84 -4.99 5.44
N GLN A 198 -24.65 -5.60 5.45
CA GLN A 198 -23.54 -5.19 4.59
C GLN A 198 -23.76 -5.72 3.18
N ASN A 199 -23.89 -4.80 2.22
CA ASN A 199 -23.97 -5.19 0.81
C ASN A 199 -22.59 -5.56 0.28
N ALA A 200 -22.51 -6.69 -0.42
CA ALA A 200 -21.34 -7.01 -1.22
C ALA A 200 -21.09 -5.84 -2.19
N ARG A 201 -19.94 -5.20 -2.04
CA ARG A 201 -19.59 -3.97 -2.73
C ARG A 201 -18.15 -4.06 -3.15
N VAL A 202 -17.90 -3.74 -4.42
CA VAL A 202 -16.56 -3.51 -4.94
C VAL A 202 -16.47 -2.02 -5.22
N SER A 203 -15.40 -1.39 -4.73
CA SER A 203 -15.04 -0.01 -5.01
C SER A 203 -13.55 0.07 -5.27
N ASP A 204 -13.08 1.26 -5.63
CA ASP A 204 -11.68 1.51 -5.94
C ASP A 204 -10.75 1.41 -4.71
N SER A 205 -11.31 1.39 -3.49
CA SER A 205 -10.54 1.35 -2.24
C SER A 205 -10.92 0.24 -1.26
N TYR A 206 -12.04 -0.44 -1.49
CA TYR A 206 -12.42 -1.59 -0.65
C TYR A 206 -13.37 -2.55 -1.35
N ARG A 207 -13.36 -3.79 -0.87
CA ARG A 207 -14.19 -4.90 -1.28
C ARG A 207 -14.85 -5.55 -0.06
N VAL A 208 -16.17 -5.60 -0.07
CA VAL A 208 -16.96 -6.34 0.93
C VAL A 208 -17.35 -7.69 0.34
N GLU A 209 -16.79 -8.75 0.89
CA GLU A 209 -17.08 -10.14 0.55
C GLU A 209 -18.03 -10.74 1.59
N ARG A 210 -19.27 -10.99 1.17
CA ARG A 210 -20.23 -11.74 1.99
C ARG A 210 -19.86 -13.21 1.98
N ILE A 211 -19.61 -13.77 3.15
CA ILE A 211 -19.29 -15.18 3.32
C ILE A 211 -20.26 -15.85 4.28
N LYS A 212 -20.19 -17.18 4.36
CA LYS A 212 -20.93 -17.95 5.35
C LYS A 212 -20.02 -18.95 6.03
N MET A 213 -19.79 -18.77 7.32
CA MET A 213 -18.97 -19.67 8.11
C MET A 213 -19.71 -20.99 8.31
N LYS A 214 -19.12 -22.08 7.80
CA LYS A 214 -19.64 -23.44 7.97
C LYS A 214 -19.30 -23.91 9.38
N ARG A 215 -20.27 -23.78 10.29
CA ARG A 215 -20.22 -24.24 11.68
C ARG A 215 -20.56 -25.73 11.82
N ARG A 216 -19.85 -26.61 11.11
CA ARG A 216 -20.09 -28.08 11.17
C ARG A 216 -19.70 -28.69 12.52
N ASN A 217 -18.72 -28.08 13.19
CA ASN A 217 -18.27 -28.41 14.54
C ASN A 217 -18.32 -27.12 15.36
N LYS A 218 -18.76 -27.20 16.62
CA LYS A 218 -18.75 -26.06 17.55
C LYS A 218 -17.34 -25.47 17.74
N ASN A 219 -16.31 -26.30 17.63
CA ASN A 219 -14.93 -25.91 17.90
C ASN A 219 -14.20 -25.32 16.69
N LEU A 220 -14.65 -25.62 15.45
CA LEU A 220 -13.92 -25.20 14.25
C LEU A 220 -14.91 -24.79 13.16
N TRP A 221 -14.84 -23.53 12.77
CA TRP A 221 -15.65 -22.96 11.71
C TRP A 221 -14.77 -22.70 10.50
N LYS A 222 -15.31 -22.89 9.29
CA LYS A 222 -14.54 -22.67 8.07
C LYS A 222 -15.38 -22.00 6.97
N SER A 223 -14.78 -21.09 6.23
CA SER A 223 -15.27 -20.58 4.95
C SER A 223 -14.14 -20.54 3.93
N SER A 224 -14.49 -20.46 2.65
CA SER A 224 -13.55 -20.25 1.55
C SER A 224 -13.91 -18.94 0.87
N SER A 225 -12.90 -18.18 0.49
CA SER A 225 -13.04 -16.95 -0.27
C SER A 225 -11.82 -16.80 -1.20
N ARG A 226 -11.59 -15.59 -1.69
CA ARG A 226 -10.44 -15.24 -2.53
C ARG A 226 -10.01 -13.79 -2.30
N ILE A 227 -8.74 -13.53 -2.55
CA ILE A 227 -8.17 -12.19 -2.67
C ILE A 227 -7.73 -12.02 -4.12
N TYR A 228 -8.05 -10.88 -4.71
CA TYR A 228 -7.73 -10.59 -6.11
C TYR A 228 -6.34 -9.96 -6.22
N GLY A 229 -5.66 -10.36 -7.29
CA GLY A 229 -4.36 -9.81 -7.69
C GLY A 229 -4.51 -8.78 -8.82
N PRO A 230 -3.38 -8.26 -9.33
CA PRO A 230 -3.40 -7.43 -10.52
C PRO A 230 -4.01 -8.20 -11.71
N ALA A 231 -4.81 -7.51 -12.51
CA ALA A 231 -5.41 -8.11 -13.71
C ALA A 231 -4.33 -8.47 -14.73
N ASP A 232 -4.46 -9.64 -15.37
CA ASP A 232 -3.54 -10.08 -16.43
C ASP A 232 -3.88 -9.39 -17.75
N THR A 233 -3.56 -8.09 -17.80
CA THR A 233 -3.79 -7.21 -18.96
C THR A 233 -2.99 -7.62 -20.19
N MET A 234 -2.03 -8.54 -20.04
CA MET A 234 -1.27 -9.09 -21.15
C MET A 234 -2.04 -10.18 -21.90
N ILE A 235 -3.15 -10.73 -21.38
CA ILE A 235 -3.97 -11.66 -22.17
C ILE A 235 -4.55 -10.94 -23.38
N ASN A 236 -4.30 -11.47 -24.58
CA ASN A 236 -4.81 -10.91 -25.83
C ASN A 236 -6.33 -11.06 -25.87
N VAL A 237 -7.01 -9.91 -25.84
CA VAL A 237 -8.48 -9.80 -25.87
C VAL A 237 -8.97 -9.02 -27.08
N ASP A 238 -8.14 -8.85 -28.12
CA ASP A 238 -8.45 -8.04 -29.32
C ASP A 238 -9.76 -8.44 -29.98
N ALA A 239 -10.04 -9.74 -30.07
CA ALA A 239 -11.29 -10.23 -30.64
C ALA A 239 -12.51 -9.80 -29.81
N LEU A 240 -12.38 -9.77 -28.48
CA LEU A 240 -13.43 -9.31 -27.58
C LEU A 240 -13.56 -7.79 -27.62
N LEU A 241 -12.45 -7.05 -27.69
CA LEU A 241 -12.48 -5.59 -27.85
C LEU A 241 -13.17 -5.19 -29.16
N ALA A 242 -12.87 -5.89 -30.26
CA ALA A 242 -13.55 -5.68 -31.54
C ALA A 242 -15.05 -6.00 -31.46
N GLU A 243 -15.44 -7.07 -30.75
CA GLU A 243 -16.84 -7.42 -30.49
C GLU A 243 -17.54 -6.34 -29.64
N GLN A 244 -16.87 -5.81 -28.61
CA GLN A 244 -17.37 -4.74 -27.76
C GLN A 244 -17.59 -3.45 -28.56
N HIS A 245 -16.58 -2.98 -29.29
CA HIS A 245 -16.69 -1.76 -30.10
C HIS A 245 -17.79 -1.87 -31.15
N ALA A 246 -17.92 -3.02 -31.82
CA ALA A 246 -19.00 -3.25 -32.78
C ALA A 246 -20.40 -3.16 -32.13
N ALA A 247 -20.54 -3.60 -30.88
CA ALA A 247 -21.79 -3.47 -30.13
C ALA A 247 -22.07 -2.01 -29.71
N GLU A 248 -21.03 -1.27 -29.31
CA GLU A 248 -21.13 0.17 -28.98
C GLU A 248 -21.53 1.00 -30.21
N ASP A 249 -20.90 0.75 -31.36
CA ASP A 249 -21.22 1.39 -32.64
C ASP A 249 -22.65 1.09 -33.09
N ALA A 250 -23.16 -0.10 -32.77
CA ALA A 250 -24.54 -0.49 -33.02
C ALA A 250 -25.54 0.10 -32.00
N GLY A 251 -25.07 0.78 -30.95
CA GLY A 251 -25.88 1.30 -29.85
C GLY A 251 -26.41 0.21 -28.90
N ASP A 252 -25.89 -1.02 -28.98
CA ASP A 252 -26.25 -2.13 -28.09
C ASP A 252 -25.34 -2.15 -26.85
N PHE A 253 -25.60 -1.20 -25.95
CA PHE A 253 -24.86 -1.09 -24.69
C PHE A 253 -25.00 -2.33 -23.80
N ALA A 254 -26.06 -3.12 -23.94
CA ALA A 254 -26.22 -4.34 -23.15
C ALA A 254 -25.27 -5.44 -23.63
N ALA A 255 -25.13 -5.61 -24.95
CA ALA A 255 -24.14 -6.49 -25.53
C ALA A 255 -22.70 -6.02 -25.23
N ALA A 256 -22.41 -4.73 -25.39
CA ALA A 256 -21.10 -4.15 -25.06
C ALA A 256 -20.70 -4.44 -23.60
N ASN A 257 -21.60 -4.16 -22.65
CA ASN A 257 -21.36 -4.45 -21.23
C ASN A 257 -21.16 -5.95 -20.94
N LYS A 258 -21.81 -6.83 -21.70
CA LYS A 258 -21.64 -8.28 -21.55
C LYS A 258 -20.24 -8.72 -22.01
N VAL A 259 -19.73 -8.13 -23.08
CA VAL A 259 -18.38 -8.39 -23.60
C VAL A 259 -17.32 -7.81 -22.65
N ALA A 260 -17.53 -6.59 -22.14
CA ALA A 260 -16.64 -5.99 -21.14
C ALA A 260 -16.48 -6.89 -19.90
N LYS A 261 -17.58 -7.43 -19.35
CA LYS A 261 -17.53 -8.41 -18.24
C LYS A 261 -16.84 -9.73 -18.61
N LYS A 262 -16.85 -10.11 -19.89
CA LYS A 262 -16.14 -11.30 -20.36
C LYS A 262 -14.63 -11.04 -20.38
N ILE A 263 -14.21 -9.87 -20.86
CA ILE A 263 -12.81 -9.42 -20.83
C ILE A 263 -12.30 -9.39 -19.39
N GLU A 264 -13.01 -8.71 -18.49
CA GLU A 264 -12.67 -8.64 -17.05
C GLU A 264 -12.45 -10.04 -16.45
N ARG A 265 -13.33 -11.00 -16.76
CA ARG A 265 -13.22 -12.37 -16.25
C ARG A 265 -12.04 -13.15 -16.85
N GLU A 266 -11.70 -12.90 -18.11
CA GLU A 266 -10.54 -13.55 -18.75
C GLU A 266 -9.22 -13.05 -18.17
N GLN A 267 -9.17 -11.80 -17.74
CA GLN A 267 -8.00 -11.17 -17.12
C GLN A 267 -8.01 -11.23 -15.57
N GLU A 268 -9.03 -11.85 -14.97
CA GLU A 268 -9.20 -11.93 -13.52
C GLU A 268 -8.19 -12.89 -12.90
N VAL A 269 -7.29 -12.37 -12.05
CA VAL A 269 -6.33 -13.16 -11.27
C VAL A 269 -6.70 -13.09 -9.79
N PHE A 270 -6.71 -14.23 -9.10
CA PHE A 270 -7.01 -14.29 -7.68
C PHE A 270 -6.29 -15.46 -7.00
N MET A 271 -6.09 -15.31 -5.69
CA MET A 271 -5.60 -16.34 -4.78
C MET A 271 -6.74 -16.85 -3.90
N PRO A 272 -7.08 -18.15 -3.92
CA PRO A 272 -8.02 -18.74 -2.99
C PRO A 272 -7.52 -18.65 -1.53
N ILE A 273 -8.43 -18.36 -0.60
CA ILE A 273 -8.13 -18.36 0.83
C ILE A 273 -9.10 -19.24 1.61
N SER A 274 -8.62 -19.81 2.72
CA SER A 274 -9.46 -20.52 3.69
C SER A 274 -9.47 -19.79 5.03
N LEU A 275 -10.63 -19.23 5.39
CA LEU A 275 -10.86 -18.57 6.66
C LEU A 275 -11.33 -19.61 7.69
N MET A 276 -10.67 -19.67 8.85
CA MET A 276 -10.95 -20.64 9.90
C MET A 276 -11.02 -19.95 11.25
N VAL A 277 -12.02 -20.31 12.07
CA VAL A 277 -12.10 -19.84 13.46
C VAL A 277 -12.00 -21.05 14.38
N ASP A 278 -10.97 -21.06 15.20
CA ASP A 278 -10.76 -22.01 16.29
C ASP A 278 -11.43 -21.48 17.56
N ASN A 279 -12.37 -22.25 18.11
CA ASN A 279 -13.11 -21.98 19.34
C ASN A 279 -12.80 -23.02 20.44
N THR A 280 -11.65 -23.71 20.36
CA THR A 280 -11.23 -24.70 21.37
C THR A 280 -10.65 -24.07 22.64
N GLY A 281 -10.09 -22.86 22.52
CA GLY A 281 -9.52 -22.09 23.62
C GLY A 281 -10.55 -21.22 24.36
N ASP A 282 -10.04 -20.39 25.29
CA ASP A 282 -10.86 -19.47 26.08
C ASP A 282 -11.44 -18.31 25.24
N ALA A 283 -10.79 -17.98 24.13
CA ALA A 283 -11.20 -16.96 23.17
C ALA A 283 -11.07 -17.50 21.73
N PRO A 284 -11.91 -17.02 20.80
CA PRO A 284 -11.82 -17.43 19.40
C PRO A 284 -10.53 -16.89 18.75
N VAL A 285 -9.93 -17.70 17.88
CA VAL A 285 -8.74 -17.34 17.11
C VAL A 285 -9.03 -17.51 15.62
N LEU A 286 -8.71 -16.49 14.82
CA LEU A 286 -8.74 -16.56 13.36
C LEU A 286 -7.45 -17.19 12.86
N ALA A 287 -7.57 -18.15 11.94
CA ALA A 287 -6.50 -18.62 11.09
C ALA A 287 -6.91 -18.47 9.62
N VAL A 288 -6.04 -17.89 8.79
CA VAL A 288 -6.25 -17.77 7.35
C VAL A 288 -5.14 -18.52 6.63
N ASP A 289 -5.52 -19.51 5.83
CA ASP A 289 -4.63 -20.29 4.99
C ASP A 289 -4.63 -19.72 3.56
N ILE A 290 -3.44 -19.35 3.10
CA ILE A 290 -3.13 -18.87 1.75
C ILE A 290 -2.02 -19.75 1.21
N ASP A 291 -2.37 -20.69 0.33
CA ASP A 291 -1.45 -21.66 -0.27
C ASP A 291 -0.49 -22.35 0.73
N GLY A 292 -1.01 -22.74 1.90
CA GLY A 292 -0.23 -23.41 2.95
C GLY A 292 0.52 -22.46 3.90
N ALA A 293 0.54 -21.16 3.63
CA ALA A 293 1.00 -20.15 4.58
C ALA A 293 -0.15 -19.68 5.48
N TYR A 294 0.12 -19.43 6.76
CA TYR A 294 -0.90 -19.13 7.76
C TYR A 294 -0.73 -17.73 8.36
N ALA A 295 -1.81 -16.95 8.33
CA ALA A 295 -2.00 -15.78 9.19
C ALA A 295 -2.85 -16.17 10.40
N THR A 296 -2.44 -15.81 11.62
CA THR A 296 -3.23 -16.06 12.84
C THR A 296 -3.47 -14.78 13.63
N ALA A 297 -4.70 -14.53 14.06
CA ALA A 297 -5.08 -13.35 14.85
C ALA A 297 -6.01 -13.71 16.01
N GLU A 298 -5.73 -13.15 17.18
CA GLU A 298 -6.68 -13.12 18.30
C GLU A 298 -7.81 -12.11 18.02
N LEU A 299 -8.94 -12.25 18.72
CA LEU A 299 -10.07 -11.34 18.56
C LEU A 299 -9.68 -9.89 18.92
N GLY A 300 -9.94 -8.97 17.99
CA GLY A 300 -9.60 -7.55 18.08
C GLY A 300 -8.21 -7.19 17.54
N GLU A 301 -7.35 -8.20 17.36
CA GLU A 301 -5.94 -8.05 17.02
C GLU A 301 -5.65 -8.29 15.53
N TRP A 302 -4.47 -7.86 15.13
CA TRP A 302 -3.93 -8.13 13.80
C TRP A 302 -3.12 -9.42 13.77
N SER A 303 -3.16 -10.12 12.63
CA SER A 303 -2.33 -11.29 12.37
C SER A 303 -0.88 -10.90 12.12
N ASN A 304 0.00 -11.90 12.12
CA ASN A 304 1.26 -11.82 11.39
C ASN A 304 1.02 -11.51 9.90
N TRP A 305 2.03 -10.96 9.23
CA TRP A 305 2.07 -10.91 7.78
C TRP A 305 2.07 -12.31 7.19
N VAL A 306 1.38 -12.48 6.07
CA VAL A 306 1.32 -13.73 5.30
C VAL A 306 1.65 -13.43 3.83
N PRO A 307 2.53 -14.23 3.21
CA PRO A 307 2.82 -14.10 1.79
C PRO A 307 1.60 -14.47 0.96
N ILE A 308 1.47 -13.81 -0.18
CA ILE A 308 0.45 -14.07 -1.19
C ILE A 308 1.09 -13.88 -2.57
N GLU A 309 0.93 -14.84 -3.46
CA GLU A 309 1.53 -14.81 -4.79
C GLU A 309 0.45 -14.92 -5.86
N PHE A 310 0.53 -14.08 -6.88
CA PHE A 310 -0.37 -14.14 -8.03
C PHE A 310 0.36 -14.65 -9.26
N ALA A 311 -0.30 -15.57 -9.98
CA ALA A 311 0.25 -16.21 -11.15
C ALA A 311 -0.19 -15.44 -12.41
N MET A 312 0.72 -14.65 -12.98
CA MET A 312 0.50 -13.86 -14.20
C MET A 312 1.03 -14.60 -15.44
N LEU A 313 0.63 -14.15 -16.63
CA LEU A 313 1.04 -14.74 -17.91
C LEU A 313 0.80 -16.25 -17.94
N GLY A 314 -0.41 -16.67 -17.54
CA GLY A 314 -0.77 -18.10 -17.48
C GLY A 314 0.07 -18.90 -16.49
N GLY A 315 0.62 -18.24 -15.47
CA GLY A 315 1.46 -18.82 -14.42
C GLY A 315 2.94 -18.89 -14.73
N MET A 316 3.41 -18.18 -15.77
CA MET A 316 4.84 -18.07 -16.07
C MET A 316 5.56 -17.05 -15.19
N VAL A 317 4.84 -16.04 -14.70
CA VAL A 317 5.42 -14.95 -13.90
C VAL A 317 4.72 -14.88 -12.54
N PRO A 318 5.42 -15.22 -11.45
CA PRO A 318 4.90 -14.99 -10.11
C PRO A 318 4.99 -13.50 -9.76
N VAL A 319 3.95 -12.99 -9.13
CA VAL A 319 3.87 -11.63 -8.59
C VAL A 319 3.66 -11.75 -7.08
N PRO A 320 4.75 -11.72 -6.28
CA PRO A 320 4.68 -11.90 -4.85
C PRO A 320 4.27 -10.61 -4.13
N GLY A 321 3.62 -10.78 -2.98
CA GLY A 321 3.25 -9.70 -2.09
C GLY A 321 2.93 -10.19 -0.68
N TYR A 322 2.52 -9.27 0.17
CA TYR A 322 2.15 -9.55 1.55
C TYR A 322 0.82 -8.93 1.92
N THR A 323 0.04 -9.63 2.73
CA THR A 323 -1.15 -9.08 3.39
C THR A 323 -1.19 -9.54 4.84
N ARG A 324 -2.14 -9.01 5.60
CA ARG A 324 -2.43 -9.42 6.97
C ARG A 324 -3.90 -9.15 7.29
N PHE A 325 -4.40 -9.82 8.31
CA PHE A 325 -5.81 -9.81 8.67
C PHE A 325 -6.02 -9.22 10.06
N ARG A 326 -7.14 -8.54 10.27
CA ARG A 326 -7.64 -8.18 11.60
C ARG A 326 -8.87 -9.00 11.90
N PHE A 327 -8.89 -9.69 13.03
CA PHE A 327 -10.08 -10.42 13.46
C PHE A 327 -11.01 -9.48 14.23
N VAL A 328 -12.11 -9.05 13.62
CA VAL A 328 -12.98 -8.01 14.18
C VAL A 328 -14.05 -8.62 15.08
N SER A 329 -14.73 -9.66 14.60
CA SER A 329 -15.80 -10.34 15.32
C SER A 329 -15.86 -11.82 14.94
N ALA A 330 -16.16 -12.67 15.91
CA ALA A 330 -16.38 -14.10 15.67
C ALA A 330 -17.81 -14.41 15.23
N GLU A 331 -18.81 -13.76 15.83
CA GLU A 331 -20.24 -14.01 15.57
C GLU A 331 -21.06 -12.71 15.74
N PRO A 332 -21.58 -12.11 14.64
CA PRO A 332 -21.34 -12.50 13.25
C PRO A 332 -19.86 -12.42 12.89
N PHE A 333 -19.39 -13.32 12.02
CA PHE A 333 -17.98 -13.34 11.63
C PHE A 333 -17.62 -12.08 10.84
N GLU A 334 -16.56 -11.40 11.25
CA GLU A 334 -15.94 -10.29 10.53
C GLU A 334 -14.42 -10.35 10.60
N ALA A 335 -13.78 -10.31 9.44
CA ALA A 335 -12.33 -10.16 9.33
C ALA A 335 -11.99 -9.14 8.24
N TYR A 336 -11.07 -8.25 8.54
CA TYR A 336 -10.52 -7.29 7.60
C TYR A 336 -9.19 -7.80 7.05
N ALA A 337 -8.91 -7.63 5.75
CA ALA A 337 -7.57 -7.79 5.21
C ALA A 337 -7.09 -6.47 4.62
N VAL A 338 -5.83 -6.12 4.90
CA VAL A 338 -5.21 -4.95 4.28
C VAL A 338 -5.02 -5.17 2.78
N PRO A 339 -4.94 -4.10 1.98
CA PRO A 339 -4.53 -4.21 0.58
C PRO A 339 -3.23 -4.98 0.45
N VAL A 340 -3.07 -5.71 -0.66
CA VAL A 340 -1.86 -6.52 -0.86
C VAL A 340 -0.68 -5.58 -1.13
N GLN A 341 0.32 -5.62 -0.27
CA GLN A 341 1.54 -4.84 -0.39
C GLN A 341 2.50 -5.52 -1.37
N PHE A 342 3.40 -4.74 -1.98
CA PHE A 342 4.52 -5.30 -2.73
C PHE A 342 5.41 -6.14 -1.81
N ASP A 343 6.03 -7.19 -2.36
CA ASP A 343 7.10 -7.92 -1.67
C ASP A 343 8.32 -6.99 -1.52
N PRO A 344 8.75 -6.64 -0.29
CA PRO A 344 9.88 -5.73 -0.12
C PRO A 344 11.23 -6.27 -0.59
N TRP A 345 11.40 -7.60 -0.66
CA TRP A 345 12.63 -8.25 -1.11
C TRP A 345 12.69 -8.45 -2.62
N ALA A 346 11.53 -8.47 -3.28
CA ALA A 346 11.41 -8.65 -4.73
C ALA A 346 10.22 -7.85 -5.30
N PRO A 347 10.22 -6.52 -5.17
CA PRO A 347 9.07 -5.72 -5.55
C PRO A 347 8.95 -5.68 -7.08
N VAL A 348 7.74 -5.86 -7.62
CA VAL A 348 7.50 -5.79 -9.08
C VAL A 348 7.57 -4.38 -9.65
N SER A 349 7.61 -3.37 -8.78
CA SER A 349 7.88 -1.96 -9.12
C SER A 349 8.69 -1.31 -8.01
N PRO A 350 9.58 -0.34 -8.29
CA PRO A 350 10.43 0.26 -7.26
C PRO A 350 9.62 0.90 -6.12
N ILE A 351 9.86 0.42 -4.89
CA ILE A 351 9.28 0.94 -3.64
C ILE A 351 10.32 1.53 -2.68
N SER A 352 11.57 1.63 -3.13
CA SER A 352 12.61 2.41 -2.47
C SER A 352 13.62 2.90 -3.49
N THR A 353 14.36 3.96 -3.14
CA THR A 353 15.62 4.30 -3.81
C THR A 353 16.70 4.37 -2.72
N PRO A 354 17.87 3.73 -2.88
CA PRO A 354 18.14 2.72 -3.91
C PRO A 354 17.22 1.49 -3.75
N ASP A 355 17.14 0.64 -4.78
CA ASP A 355 16.18 -0.48 -4.84
C ASP A 355 16.38 -1.48 -3.71
N GLU A 356 17.63 -1.72 -3.28
CA GLU A 356 17.96 -2.63 -2.20
C GLU A 356 17.45 -2.18 -0.82
N ALA A 357 17.17 -0.88 -0.63
CA ALA A 357 16.79 -0.35 0.68
C ALA A 357 15.47 -0.92 1.21
N ALA A 358 14.55 -1.33 0.33
CA ALA A 358 13.32 -2.02 0.70
C ALA A 358 13.58 -3.36 1.37
N GLY A 359 14.45 -4.18 0.77
CA GLY A 359 14.86 -5.47 1.31
C GLY A 359 15.64 -5.31 2.62
N GLU A 360 16.56 -4.34 2.69
CA GLU A 360 17.33 -4.05 3.91
C GLU A 360 16.42 -3.62 5.08
N LEU A 361 15.40 -2.79 4.82
CA LEU A 361 14.42 -2.43 5.82
C LEU A 361 13.62 -3.66 6.27
N ALA A 362 13.17 -4.48 5.32
CA ALA A 362 12.39 -5.67 5.60
C ALA A 362 13.19 -6.75 6.36
N ASP A 363 14.49 -6.87 6.13
CA ASP A 363 15.37 -7.73 6.94
C ASP A 363 15.42 -7.29 8.41
N ALA A 364 15.29 -5.98 8.67
CA ALA A 364 15.32 -5.43 10.02
C ALA A 364 13.97 -5.53 10.75
N ILE A 365 12.85 -5.33 10.05
CA ILE A 365 11.51 -5.19 10.69
C ILE A 365 10.46 -6.20 10.20
N GLY A 366 10.79 -7.04 9.24
CA GLY A 366 9.84 -7.89 8.51
C GLY A 366 9.06 -7.11 7.43
N PRO A 367 8.03 -7.75 6.83
CA PRO A 367 7.17 -7.07 5.85
C PRO A 367 6.50 -5.82 6.46
N TYR A 368 6.26 -4.82 5.63
CA TYR A 368 5.71 -3.54 6.04
C TYR A 368 4.75 -2.99 4.97
N PHE A 369 4.01 -1.94 5.32
CA PHE A 369 3.16 -1.23 4.35
C PHE A 369 4.01 -0.47 3.35
N THR A 370 3.99 -0.92 2.10
CA THR A 370 4.68 -0.27 0.98
C THR A 370 3.88 0.92 0.46
N GLN A 371 2.57 0.94 0.70
CA GLN A 371 1.68 2.05 0.39
C GLN A 371 1.48 3.02 1.58
N GLY A 372 1.11 4.26 1.28
CA GLY A 372 0.51 5.19 2.24
C GLY A 372 -1.00 5.01 2.39
N PHE A 373 -1.58 5.51 3.50
CA PHE A 373 -3.01 5.39 3.84
C PHE A 373 -3.60 3.97 4.01
N ALA A 374 -2.80 2.91 4.05
CA ALA A 374 -3.29 1.54 4.29
C ALA A 374 -4.09 1.38 5.61
N ASP A 375 -3.88 2.29 6.56
CA ASP A 375 -4.28 2.18 7.97
C ASP A 375 -5.30 3.25 8.42
N ALA A 376 -5.77 4.13 7.52
CA ALA A 376 -6.57 5.30 7.87
C ALA A 376 -8.07 5.00 8.04
#